data_AF-A0A800DAQ1-F1
#
_entry.id   AF-A0A800DAQ1-F1
#
_cell.length_a   1.000
_cell.length_b   1.000
_cell.length_c   1.000
_cell.angle_alpha   90.00
_cell.angle_beta   90.00
_cell.angle_gamma   90.00
#
_symmetry.space_group_name_H-M   'P 1'
#
loop_
_entity.id
_entity.type
_entity.pdbx_description
1 polymer ?
#
loop_
_entity_poly.entity_id
_entity_poly.type
_entity_poly.pdbx_seq_one_letter_code
_entity_poly.pdbx_strand_id
1 'polypeptide(L)'
;MKWTKAVLSLAVLSLWLLTACTPTAVVQTVVVPGPTQVVTATPSPTPTPGPTTLTICQDGEPETLYLYGGSETAQNVLEAIYDGPIDHLSYGFQPVILEKLPRLEDGDAYFTPVNVQAGDRVVDINGRPVTLEKGVQVFPNHTCMDPANPDCVVTFDGESILEMEQMVVQWQLKEGVTWSDGEPVTAEDSVYSYELACDPETPASDLLNLPWSKELCERTASYAAAGALTVVWTGLPGYVDDLYALNFFTPLPRHLWQGYASDTLVIQPESARQPTGWGPFVLTEW
;
A
#
# COMPACT_ATOMS: atom_id res chain seq x y z
N MET A 1 44.23 66.48 34.83
CA MET A 1 44.90 65.18 35.02
C MET A 1 43.95 64.28 35.82
N LYS A 2 43.57 63.11 35.26
CA LYS A 2 42.82 61.96 35.84
C LYS A 2 41.65 61.49 34.95
N TRP A 3 41.98 60.99 33.75
CA TRP A 3 41.10 60.19 32.90
C TRP A 3 41.94 59.00 32.40
N THR A 4 42.11 57.94 33.20
CA THR A 4 42.83 56.71 32.76
C THR A 4 42.59 55.45 33.61
N LYS A 5 41.59 55.40 34.51
CA LYS A 5 41.40 54.20 35.36
C LYS A 5 40.05 53.48 35.27
N ALA A 6 39.10 53.94 34.46
CA ALA A 6 37.75 53.35 34.39
C ALA A 6 37.54 52.36 33.23
N VAL A 7 38.44 52.28 32.25
CA VAL A 7 38.23 51.45 31.05
C VAL A 7 38.74 50.01 31.22
N LEU A 8 39.60 49.74 32.22
CA LEU A 8 40.18 48.41 32.41
C LEU A 8 39.29 47.44 33.22
N SER A 9 38.25 47.95 33.89
CA SER A 9 37.40 47.13 34.79
C SER A 9 36.13 46.59 34.12
N LEU A 10 35.77 47.05 32.92
CA LEU A 10 34.61 46.53 32.18
C LEU A 10 34.94 45.40 31.19
N ALA A 11 36.23 45.16 30.90
CA ALA A 11 36.67 44.12 29.97
C ALA A 11 36.85 42.73 30.63
N VAL A 12 36.77 42.63 31.96
CA VAL A 12 37.01 41.38 32.70
C VAL A 12 35.70 40.65 33.08
N LEU A 13 34.54 41.32 32.98
CA LEU A 13 33.25 40.74 33.37
C LEU A 13 32.46 40.11 32.20
N SER A 14 32.87 40.32 30.95
CA SER A 14 32.22 39.74 29.77
C SER A 14 32.78 38.37 29.35
N LEU A 15 33.76 37.82 30.10
CA LEU A 15 34.43 36.56 29.78
C LEU A 15 33.94 35.35 30.61
N TRP A 16 32.79 35.47 31.29
CA TRP A 16 32.25 34.43 32.19
C TRP A 16 30.88 33.85 31.75
N LEU A 17 30.53 33.96 30.46
CA LEU A 17 29.31 33.36 29.89
C LEU A 17 29.59 32.39 28.73
N LEU A 18 30.76 31.75 28.71
CA LEU A 18 31.00 30.57 27.89
C LEU A 18 30.69 29.33 28.73
N THR A 19 29.41 29.04 28.93
CA THR A 19 28.95 27.70 29.33
C THR A 19 29.25 26.75 28.19
N ALA A 20 30.43 26.14 28.21
CA ALA A 20 30.74 25.00 27.38
C ALA A 20 29.77 23.86 27.75
N CYS A 21 28.94 23.44 26.79
CA CYS A 21 28.24 22.17 26.84
C CYS A 21 29.31 21.07 26.82
N THR A 22 29.69 20.57 27.99
CA THR A 22 30.49 19.35 28.09
C THR A 22 29.57 18.15 27.87
N PRO A 23 29.79 17.33 26.82
CA PRO A 23 29.02 16.11 26.64
C PRO A 23 29.26 15.19 27.83
N THR A 24 28.17 14.70 28.43
CA THR A 24 28.22 13.78 29.56
C THR A 24 28.88 12.48 29.10
N ALA A 25 30.14 12.26 29.50
CA ALA A 25 30.85 11.01 29.25
C ALA A 25 30.21 9.89 30.08
N VAL A 26 29.55 8.94 29.43
CA VAL A 26 29.05 7.73 30.08
C VAL A 26 30.22 6.75 30.22
N VAL A 27 30.76 6.64 31.43
CA VAL A 27 31.82 5.68 31.74
C VAL A 27 31.18 4.33 32.01
N GLN A 28 31.31 3.37 31.09
CA GLN A 28 30.99 1.96 31.36
C GLN A 28 32.24 1.24 31.83
N THR A 29 32.19 0.65 33.03
CA THR A 29 33.27 -0.17 33.58
C THR A 29 32.98 -1.63 33.27
N VAL A 30 33.78 -2.23 32.37
CA VAL A 30 33.73 -3.67 32.12
C VAL A 30 34.84 -4.35 32.92
N VAL A 31 34.46 -5.22 33.86
CA VAL A 31 35.43 -5.98 34.66
C VAL A 31 35.76 -7.29 33.95
N VAL A 32 36.99 -7.38 33.44
CA VAL A 32 37.59 -8.61 32.89
C VAL A 32 38.72 -9.04 33.84
N PRO A 33 38.98 -10.35 34.08
CA PRO A 33 40.07 -10.77 34.95
C PRO A 33 41.43 -10.45 34.30
N GLY A 34 42.04 -9.33 34.68
CA GLY A 34 43.30 -8.84 34.13
C GLY A 34 43.53 -7.35 34.46
N PRO A 35 44.68 -6.75 34.07
CA PRO A 35 44.93 -5.33 34.31
C PRO A 35 43.87 -4.47 33.63
N THR A 36 43.21 -3.60 34.41
CA THR A 36 42.14 -2.70 33.97
C THR A 36 42.62 -1.81 32.82
N GLN A 37 42.12 -2.03 31.60
CA GLN A 37 42.30 -1.10 30.49
C GLN A 37 41.08 -0.18 30.40
N VAL A 38 41.30 1.12 30.60
CA VAL A 38 40.28 2.14 30.41
C VAL A 38 40.25 2.50 28.93
N VAL A 39 39.28 1.96 28.18
CA VAL A 39 39.03 2.36 26.79
C VAL A 39 37.98 3.47 26.80
N THR A 40 38.40 4.70 26.49
CA THR A 40 37.48 5.82 26.29
C THR A 40 36.85 5.69 24.90
N ALA A 41 35.55 5.38 24.83
CA ALA A 41 34.82 5.43 23.58
C ALA A 41 34.63 6.90 23.15
N THR A 42 35.13 7.24 21.96
CA THR A 42 34.84 8.54 21.32
C THR A 42 33.35 8.58 20.98
N PRO A 43 32.61 9.63 21.36
CA PRO A 43 31.21 9.75 20.94
C PRO A 43 31.14 9.80 19.41
N SER A 44 30.28 8.97 18.83
CA SER A 44 29.96 9.02 17.40
C SER A 44 29.43 10.42 17.07
N PRO A 45 29.86 11.07 15.97
CA PRO A 45 29.32 12.38 15.60
C PRO A 45 27.80 12.30 15.46
N THR A 46 27.08 13.18 16.15
CA THR A 46 25.65 13.38 15.90
C THR A 46 25.48 13.91 14.48
N PRO A 47 24.72 13.24 13.60
CA PRO A 47 24.51 13.75 12.25
C PRO A 47 23.87 15.13 12.31
N THR A 48 24.44 16.09 11.57
CA THR A 48 23.82 17.40 11.36
C THR A 48 22.46 17.19 10.68
N PRO A 49 21.35 17.75 11.20
CA PRO A 49 20.05 17.64 10.54
C PRO A 49 20.17 18.16 9.11
N GLY A 50 19.79 17.33 8.13
CA GLY A 50 19.66 17.75 6.75
C GLY A 50 18.52 18.76 6.58
N PRO A 51 18.37 19.35 5.37
CA PRO A 51 17.21 20.18 5.07
C PRO A 51 15.91 19.39 5.30
N THR A 52 14.97 19.97 6.05
CA THR A 52 13.64 19.39 6.33
C THR A 52 12.60 19.77 5.28
N THR A 53 13.01 20.48 4.23
CA THR A 53 12.14 21.01 3.19
C THR A 53 12.75 20.67 1.84
N LEU A 54 11.94 20.03 1.00
CA LEU A 54 12.24 19.74 -0.39
C LEU A 54 11.22 20.46 -1.27
N THR A 55 11.69 21.23 -2.24
CA THR A 55 10.83 21.87 -3.24
C THR A 55 10.88 21.06 -4.52
N ILE A 56 9.73 20.54 -4.94
CA ILE A 56 9.57 19.76 -6.17
C ILE A 56 8.71 20.59 -7.12
N CYS A 57 9.20 20.84 -8.34
CA CYS A 57 8.40 21.48 -9.38
C CYS A 57 7.47 20.43 -10.02
N GLN A 58 6.20 20.78 -10.20
CA GLN A 58 5.23 19.95 -10.93
C GLN A 58 4.90 20.59 -12.29
N ASP A 59 4.43 19.76 -13.23
CA ASP A 59 4.10 20.18 -14.60
C ASP A 59 2.80 21.01 -14.68
N GLY A 60 1.90 20.86 -13.69
CA GLY A 60 0.65 21.61 -13.60
C GLY A 60 -0.07 21.38 -12.27
N GLU A 61 -1.16 22.13 -12.05
CA GLU A 61 -2.07 21.88 -10.93
C GLU A 61 -2.81 20.55 -11.15
N PRO A 62 -2.94 19.69 -10.13
CA PRO A 62 -3.82 18.52 -10.20
C PRO A 62 -5.29 18.92 -10.44
N GLU A 63 -6.04 18.11 -11.18
CA GLU A 63 -7.48 18.31 -11.32
C GLU A 63 -8.22 17.85 -10.06
N THR A 64 -7.70 16.78 -9.46
CA THR A 64 -8.23 16.11 -8.28
C THR A 64 -7.12 15.26 -7.65
N LEU A 65 -7.12 15.14 -6.32
CA LEU A 65 -6.32 14.14 -5.60
C LEU A 65 -7.14 12.90 -5.22
N TYR A 66 -8.33 12.73 -5.79
CA TYR A 66 -9.04 11.46 -5.66
C TYR A 66 -8.26 10.38 -6.42
N LEU A 67 -7.92 9.28 -5.76
CA LEU A 67 -7.07 8.21 -6.31
C LEU A 67 -7.61 7.65 -7.64
N TYR A 68 -8.94 7.55 -7.76
CA TYR A 68 -9.62 7.10 -8.99
C TYR A 68 -10.13 8.26 -9.85
N GLY A 69 -9.63 9.47 -9.64
CA GLY A 69 -10.04 10.67 -10.38
C GLY A 69 -9.21 10.96 -11.62
N GLY A 70 -8.06 10.31 -11.81
CA GLY A 70 -7.27 10.41 -13.03
C GLY A 70 -6.55 11.72 -13.28
N SER A 71 -5.94 12.30 -12.25
CA SER A 71 -5.06 13.45 -12.47
C SER A 71 -3.61 13.01 -12.61
N GLU A 72 -3.03 13.09 -13.82
CA GLU A 72 -1.62 12.72 -14.05
C GLU A 72 -0.65 13.57 -13.21
N THR A 73 -0.96 14.86 -13.06
CA THR A 73 -0.16 15.80 -12.27
C THR A 73 -0.27 15.56 -10.75
N ALA A 74 -1.21 14.72 -10.28
CA ALA A 74 -1.37 14.38 -8.87
C ALA A 74 -0.34 13.37 -8.35
N GLN A 75 0.31 12.57 -9.20
CA GLN A 75 1.08 11.39 -8.77
C GLN A 75 2.11 11.68 -7.67
N ASN A 76 2.94 12.73 -7.84
CA ASN A 76 3.94 13.09 -6.82
C ASN A 76 3.32 13.45 -5.46
N VAL A 77 2.13 14.05 -5.46
CA VAL A 77 1.40 14.42 -4.24
C VAL A 77 0.75 13.19 -3.64
N LEU A 78 0.15 12.33 -4.47
CA LEU A 78 -0.46 11.08 -4.02
C LEU A 78 0.56 10.14 -3.38
N GLU A 79 1.74 9.96 -3.95
CA GLU A 79 2.81 9.14 -3.34
C GLU A 79 3.29 9.69 -1.99
N ALA A 80 3.19 11.02 -1.77
CA ALA A 80 3.55 11.63 -0.50
C ALA A 80 2.46 11.41 0.59
N ILE A 81 1.20 11.34 0.17
CA ILE A 81 0.02 11.16 1.04
C ILE A 81 -0.32 9.67 1.26
N TYR A 82 -0.06 8.84 0.26
CA TYR A 82 -0.33 7.41 0.18
C TYR A 82 0.96 6.68 -0.17
N ASP A 83 1.77 6.36 0.84
CA ASP A 83 3.01 5.59 0.65
C ASP A 83 2.65 4.10 0.54
N GLY A 84 2.72 3.54 -0.67
CA GLY A 84 2.31 2.18 -0.97
C GLY A 84 0.79 2.04 -1.20
N PRO A 85 0.20 0.85 -0.97
CA PRO A 85 0.53 -0.16 0.05
C PRO A 85 1.66 -1.13 -0.32
N ILE A 86 1.99 -1.19 -1.61
CA ILE A 86 3.09 -1.98 -2.18
C ILE A 86 3.93 -1.01 -3.01
N ASP A 87 5.22 -0.94 -2.74
CA ASP A 87 6.16 -0.04 -3.42
C ASP A 87 7.15 -0.84 -4.28
N HIS A 88 7.80 -0.18 -5.25
CA HIS A 88 8.74 -0.77 -6.19
C HIS A 88 10.16 -0.27 -5.91
N LEU A 89 10.94 -1.09 -5.22
CA LEU A 89 12.34 -0.80 -4.93
C LEU A 89 13.24 -1.77 -5.69
N SER A 90 14.16 -1.23 -6.50
CA SER A 90 15.15 -2.02 -7.25
C SER A 90 14.53 -3.15 -8.08
N TYR A 91 13.43 -2.85 -8.79
CA TYR A 91 12.67 -3.79 -9.64
C TYR A 91 11.92 -4.90 -8.89
N GLY A 92 11.81 -4.81 -7.56
CA GLY A 92 11.02 -5.74 -6.75
C GLY A 92 9.88 -5.04 -6.01
N PHE A 93 8.79 -5.78 -5.81
CA PHE A 93 7.66 -5.34 -4.98
C PHE A 93 8.03 -5.45 -3.49
N GLN A 94 7.71 -4.42 -2.72
CA GLN A 94 7.97 -4.34 -1.29
C GLN A 94 6.68 -3.96 -0.54
N PRO A 95 6.32 -4.70 0.51
CA PRO A 95 5.13 -4.41 1.29
C PRO A 95 5.39 -3.21 2.23
N VAL A 96 4.59 -2.15 2.12
CA VAL A 96 4.70 -0.95 2.95
C VAL A 96 3.82 -1.07 4.19
N ILE A 97 2.50 -1.16 4.00
CA ILE A 97 1.53 -1.31 5.10
C ILE A 97 1.09 -2.77 5.32
N LEU A 98 1.60 -3.69 4.51
CA LEU A 98 1.37 -5.13 4.62
C LEU A 98 2.51 -5.79 5.39
N GLU A 99 2.25 -6.84 6.16
CA GLU A 99 3.31 -7.58 6.86
C GLU A 99 4.29 -8.23 5.90
N LYS A 100 3.75 -8.82 4.83
CA LYS A 100 4.48 -9.42 3.71
C LYS A 100 3.59 -9.48 2.46
N LEU A 101 4.19 -9.78 1.31
CA LEU A 101 3.42 -10.13 0.11
C LEU A 101 3.00 -11.62 0.16
N PRO A 102 1.77 -11.97 -0.24
CA PRO A 102 1.29 -13.35 -0.21
C PRO A 102 2.10 -14.26 -1.13
N ARG A 103 2.26 -15.52 -0.73
CA ARG A 103 2.95 -16.55 -1.52
C ARG A 103 2.25 -17.89 -1.40
N LEU A 104 2.22 -18.66 -2.49
CA LEU A 104 1.72 -20.04 -2.49
C LEU A 104 2.45 -20.93 -1.49
N GLU A 105 3.77 -20.77 -1.36
CA GLU A 105 4.62 -21.57 -0.47
C GLU A 105 4.31 -21.37 1.02
N ASP A 106 3.84 -20.18 1.39
CA ASP A 106 3.57 -19.80 2.78
C ASP A 106 2.11 -20.10 3.19
N GLY A 107 1.25 -20.46 2.22
CA GLY A 107 -0.18 -20.70 2.45
C GLY A 107 -1.06 -19.43 2.48
N ASP A 108 -0.49 -18.25 2.24
CA ASP A 108 -1.25 -17.00 2.12
C ASP A 108 -1.92 -16.85 0.75
N ALA A 109 -1.51 -17.68 -0.21
CA ALA A 109 -2.24 -17.91 -1.44
C ALA A 109 -2.40 -19.41 -1.63
N TYR A 110 -3.55 -19.85 -2.15
CA TYR A 110 -3.81 -21.26 -2.42
C TYR A 110 -4.95 -21.43 -3.42
N PHE A 111 -5.08 -22.64 -3.95
CA PHE A 111 -6.21 -23.04 -4.78
C PHE A 111 -7.17 -23.89 -3.97
N THR A 112 -8.46 -23.64 -4.12
CA THR A 112 -9.52 -24.43 -3.49
C THR A 112 -10.47 -24.99 -4.56
N PRO A 113 -10.86 -26.27 -4.47
CA PRO A 113 -11.83 -26.84 -5.39
C PRO A 113 -13.22 -26.25 -5.12
N VAL A 114 -13.98 -26.04 -6.19
CA VAL A 114 -15.34 -25.55 -6.18
C VAL A 114 -16.15 -26.25 -7.27
N ASN A 115 -17.37 -26.62 -6.92
CA ASN A 115 -18.32 -27.20 -7.87
C ASN A 115 -19.03 -26.07 -8.61
N VAL A 116 -18.96 -26.10 -9.94
CA VAL A 116 -19.66 -25.18 -10.83
C VAL A 116 -20.70 -25.92 -11.68
N GLN A 117 -21.74 -25.21 -12.07
CA GLN A 117 -22.84 -25.71 -12.90
C GLN A 117 -23.26 -24.68 -13.96
N ALA A 118 -24.17 -25.08 -14.85
CA ALA A 118 -24.69 -24.19 -15.87
C ALA A 118 -25.24 -22.89 -15.27
N GLY A 119 -24.80 -21.75 -15.81
CA GLY A 119 -25.16 -20.41 -15.32
C GLY A 119 -24.14 -19.77 -14.36
N ASP A 120 -23.19 -20.53 -13.82
CA ASP A 120 -22.14 -19.97 -12.96
C ASP A 120 -21.14 -19.14 -13.77
N ARG A 121 -20.51 -18.14 -13.13
CA ARG A 121 -19.50 -17.30 -13.76
C ARG A 121 -18.12 -17.94 -13.57
N VAL A 122 -17.41 -18.19 -14.66
CA VAL A 122 -16.09 -18.85 -14.68
C VAL A 122 -15.17 -18.16 -15.69
N VAL A 123 -13.89 -18.52 -15.72
CA VAL A 123 -12.96 -18.09 -16.77
C VAL A 123 -12.76 -19.19 -17.80
N ASP A 124 -12.92 -18.84 -19.08
CA ASP A 124 -12.68 -19.76 -20.20
C ASP A 124 -11.18 -19.95 -20.49
N ILE A 125 -10.85 -20.89 -21.39
CA ILE A 125 -9.46 -21.13 -21.80
C ILE A 125 -8.77 -19.92 -22.47
N ASN A 126 -9.51 -18.86 -22.82
CA ASN A 126 -8.99 -17.63 -23.41
C ASN A 126 -8.77 -16.53 -22.36
N GLY A 127 -8.97 -16.83 -21.06
CA GLY A 127 -8.82 -15.87 -19.98
C GLY A 127 -9.98 -14.88 -19.85
N ARG A 128 -11.15 -15.20 -20.41
CA ARG A 128 -12.33 -14.34 -20.42
C ARG A 128 -13.36 -14.81 -19.37
N PRO A 129 -13.89 -13.91 -18.54
CA PRO A 129 -15.06 -14.21 -17.73
C PRO A 129 -16.27 -14.53 -18.60
N VAL A 130 -16.86 -15.70 -18.42
CA VAL A 130 -18.03 -16.18 -19.17
C VAL A 130 -19.06 -16.78 -18.21
N THR A 131 -20.31 -16.87 -18.67
CA THR A 131 -21.31 -17.74 -18.05
C THR A 131 -21.09 -19.17 -18.55
N LEU A 132 -21.03 -20.13 -17.63
CA LEU A 132 -20.79 -21.52 -17.95
C LEU A 132 -22.01 -22.12 -18.66
N GLU A 133 -21.83 -22.50 -19.92
CA GLU A 133 -22.85 -23.08 -20.78
C GLU A 133 -22.27 -24.24 -21.58
N LYS A 134 -23.14 -25.06 -22.17
CA LYS A 134 -22.73 -26.20 -22.99
C LYS A 134 -21.76 -25.77 -24.10
N GLY A 135 -20.62 -26.43 -24.18
CA GLY A 135 -19.59 -26.16 -25.18
C GLY A 135 -18.54 -25.13 -24.75
N VAL A 136 -18.73 -24.44 -23.61
CA VAL A 136 -17.67 -23.61 -23.02
C VAL A 136 -16.51 -24.51 -22.61
N GLN A 137 -15.30 -24.07 -22.95
CA GLN A 137 -14.06 -24.76 -22.62
C GLN A 137 -13.38 -24.05 -21.46
N VAL A 138 -12.97 -24.80 -20.45
CA VAL A 138 -12.34 -24.27 -19.23
C VAL A 138 -11.10 -25.07 -18.84
N PHE A 139 -10.24 -24.45 -18.03
CA PHE A 139 -9.18 -25.14 -17.29
C PHE A 139 -9.70 -25.47 -15.88
N PRO A 140 -9.91 -26.76 -15.54
CA PRO A 140 -10.38 -27.13 -14.21
C PRO A 140 -9.29 -27.03 -13.13
N ASN A 141 -8.00 -27.12 -13.51
CA ASN A 141 -6.88 -27.15 -12.58
C ASN A 141 -5.77 -26.17 -12.98
N HIS A 142 -5.25 -25.42 -12.01
CA HIS A 142 -4.21 -24.39 -12.24
C HIS A 142 -2.87 -24.94 -12.75
N THR A 143 -2.58 -26.22 -12.54
CA THR A 143 -1.31 -26.85 -12.97
C THR A 143 -1.22 -27.13 -14.47
N CYS A 144 -2.35 -27.02 -15.19
CA CYS A 144 -2.46 -27.35 -16.62
C CYS A 144 -3.23 -26.24 -17.34
N MET A 145 -2.52 -25.24 -17.87
CA MET A 145 -3.11 -24.08 -18.55
C MET A 145 -2.66 -23.95 -20.02
N ASP A 146 -2.55 -25.09 -20.71
CA ASP A 146 -2.21 -25.12 -22.14
C ASP A 146 -3.45 -25.45 -22.98
N PRO A 147 -4.00 -24.49 -23.75
CA PRO A 147 -5.18 -24.73 -24.58
C PRO A 147 -4.90 -25.69 -25.75
N ALA A 148 -3.63 -25.91 -26.12
CA ALA A 148 -3.25 -26.88 -27.14
C ALA A 148 -3.19 -28.32 -26.60
N ASN A 149 -3.16 -28.50 -25.27
CA ASN A 149 -3.14 -29.79 -24.63
C ASN A 149 -4.57 -30.25 -24.28
N PRO A 150 -5.11 -31.30 -24.92
CA PRO A 150 -6.47 -31.77 -24.65
C PRO A 150 -6.67 -32.31 -23.22
N ASP A 151 -5.60 -32.70 -22.53
CA ASP A 151 -5.68 -33.16 -21.13
C ASP A 151 -5.91 -32.00 -20.15
N CYS A 152 -5.58 -30.75 -20.54
CA CYS A 152 -5.83 -29.57 -19.71
C CYS A 152 -7.26 -29.03 -19.89
N VAL A 153 -7.91 -29.33 -21.00
CA VAL A 153 -9.14 -28.63 -21.44
C VAL A 153 -10.36 -29.50 -21.21
N VAL A 154 -11.34 -28.97 -20.49
CA VAL A 154 -12.65 -29.61 -20.34
C VAL A 154 -13.70 -28.80 -21.07
N THR A 155 -14.43 -29.45 -21.97
CA THR A 155 -15.62 -28.88 -22.61
C THR A 155 -16.85 -29.23 -21.78
N PHE A 156 -17.54 -28.22 -21.26
CA PHE A 156 -18.72 -28.41 -20.43
C PHE A 156 -19.89 -29.02 -21.22
N ASP A 157 -20.53 -30.06 -20.66
CA ASP A 157 -21.59 -30.80 -21.34
C ASP A 157 -22.97 -30.12 -21.27
N GLY A 158 -23.11 -29.14 -20.35
CA GLY A 158 -24.34 -28.38 -20.11
C GLY A 158 -25.23 -28.91 -18.98
N GLU A 159 -24.90 -30.07 -18.39
CA GLU A 159 -25.79 -30.79 -17.46
C GLU A 159 -25.08 -31.23 -16.18
N SER A 160 -23.83 -31.69 -16.29
CA SER A 160 -23.08 -32.23 -15.15
C SER A 160 -22.50 -31.12 -14.29
N ILE A 161 -22.38 -31.36 -12.97
CA ILE A 161 -21.56 -30.52 -12.11
C ILE A 161 -20.09 -30.75 -12.48
N LEU A 162 -19.34 -29.66 -12.66
CA LEU A 162 -17.91 -29.69 -12.94
C LEU A 162 -17.16 -29.17 -11.71
N GLU A 163 -16.13 -29.90 -11.27
CA GLU A 163 -15.21 -29.39 -10.26
C GLU A 163 -14.12 -28.55 -10.95
N MET A 164 -13.91 -27.34 -10.46
CA MET A 164 -12.86 -26.42 -10.89
C MET A 164 -12.11 -25.88 -9.68
N GLU A 165 -10.94 -25.28 -9.89
CA GLU A 165 -10.21 -24.57 -8.85
C GLU A 165 -10.41 -23.06 -8.94
N GLN A 166 -10.45 -22.40 -7.77
CA GLN A 166 -10.37 -20.95 -7.66
C GLN A 166 -9.16 -20.56 -6.81
N MET A 167 -8.46 -19.50 -7.22
CA MET A 167 -7.37 -18.93 -6.44
C MET A 167 -7.93 -18.09 -5.29
N VAL A 168 -7.37 -18.28 -4.09
CA VAL A 168 -7.65 -17.50 -2.89
C VAL A 168 -6.34 -16.86 -2.44
N VAL A 169 -6.37 -15.57 -2.12
CA VAL A 169 -5.21 -14.82 -1.65
C VAL A 169 -5.59 -14.02 -0.41
N GLN A 170 -4.73 -14.04 0.59
CA GLN A 170 -4.92 -13.36 1.85
C GLN A 170 -3.77 -12.39 2.09
N TRP A 171 -4.10 -11.16 2.47
CA TRP A 171 -3.15 -10.15 2.93
C TRP A 171 -3.39 -9.83 4.40
N GLN A 172 -2.29 -9.52 5.09
CA GLN A 172 -2.30 -9.06 6.48
C GLN A 172 -1.72 -7.65 6.54
N LEU A 173 -2.53 -6.69 7.00
CA LEU A 173 -2.10 -5.33 7.31
C LEU A 173 -1.27 -5.32 8.60
N LYS A 174 -0.25 -4.47 8.63
CA LYS A 174 0.54 -4.17 9.84
C LYS A 174 -0.36 -3.51 10.88
N GLU A 175 -0.15 -3.87 12.14
CA GLU A 175 -0.80 -3.17 13.26
C GLU A 175 -0.28 -1.72 13.37
N GLY A 176 -1.17 -0.82 13.82
CA GLY A 176 -0.80 0.56 14.14
C GLY A 176 -0.63 1.50 12.96
N VAL A 177 -0.97 1.06 11.74
CA VAL A 177 -1.10 1.98 10.59
C VAL A 177 -2.34 2.85 10.83
N THR A 178 -2.16 4.16 10.72
CA THR A 178 -3.19 5.16 10.98
C THR A 178 -3.28 6.16 9.85
N TRP A 179 -4.50 6.58 9.57
CA TRP A 179 -4.81 7.76 8.78
C TRP A 179 -4.27 9.02 9.45
N SER A 180 -4.09 10.10 8.69
CA SER A 180 -3.61 11.39 9.20
C SER A 180 -4.53 12.06 10.22
N ASP A 181 -5.79 11.64 10.29
CA ASP A 181 -6.76 12.07 11.31
C ASP A 181 -6.69 11.24 12.62
N GLY A 182 -5.86 10.19 12.64
CA GLY A 182 -5.61 9.31 13.78
C GLY A 182 -6.47 8.05 13.83
N GLU A 183 -7.44 7.89 12.92
CA GLU A 183 -8.20 6.64 12.81
C GLU A 183 -7.31 5.51 12.26
N PRO A 184 -7.51 4.24 12.67
CA PRO A 184 -6.74 3.12 12.16
C PRO A 184 -7.09 2.83 10.71
N VAL A 185 -6.08 2.44 9.91
CA VAL A 185 -6.31 1.84 8.59
C VAL A 185 -6.75 0.40 8.79
N THR A 186 -7.85 0.01 8.14
CA THR A 186 -8.46 -1.31 8.30
C THR A 186 -8.62 -2.06 6.99
N ALA A 187 -8.87 -3.37 7.08
CA ALA A 187 -9.25 -4.20 5.94
C ALA A 187 -10.52 -3.69 5.23
N GLU A 188 -11.46 -3.11 5.98
CA GLU A 188 -12.70 -2.54 5.44
C GLU A 188 -12.45 -1.30 4.56
N ASP A 189 -11.36 -0.57 4.77
CA ASP A 189 -10.96 0.55 3.91
C ASP A 189 -10.45 0.06 2.54
N SER A 190 -9.80 -1.11 2.51
CA SER A 190 -9.40 -1.78 1.26
C SER A 190 -10.61 -2.38 0.53
N VAL A 191 -11.56 -2.97 1.27
CA VAL A 191 -12.83 -3.44 0.70
C VAL A 191 -13.64 -2.29 0.11
N TYR A 192 -13.75 -1.17 0.82
CA TYR A 192 -14.40 0.04 0.31
C TYR A 192 -13.72 0.57 -0.96
N SER A 193 -12.40 0.54 -0.99
CA SER A 193 -11.62 0.90 -2.18
C SER A 193 -11.92 -0.02 -3.37
N TYR A 194 -12.02 -1.34 -3.15
CA TYR A 194 -12.47 -2.31 -4.14
C TYR A 194 -13.89 -1.99 -4.65
N GLU A 195 -14.84 -1.69 -3.77
CA GLU A 195 -16.21 -1.33 -4.14
C GLU A 195 -16.22 -0.10 -5.07
N LEU A 196 -15.49 0.96 -4.70
CA LEU A 196 -15.34 2.15 -5.53
C LEU A 196 -14.66 1.84 -6.87
N ALA A 197 -13.56 1.09 -6.85
CA ALA A 197 -12.84 0.72 -8.06
C ALA A 197 -13.69 -0.11 -9.02
N CYS A 198 -14.60 -0.95 -8.51
CA CYS A 198 -15.49 -1.77 -9.32
C CYS A 198 -16.79 -1.07 -9.74
N ASP A 199 -17.18 0.01 -9.09
CA ASP A 199 -18.39 0.77 -9.43
C ASP A 199 -18.31 1.35 -10.87
N PRO A 200 -19.25 1.04 -11.76
CA PRO A 200 -19.23 1.51 -13.15
C PRO A 200 -19.26 3.04 -13.29
N GLU A 201 -19.74 3.77 -12.27
CA GLU A 201 -19.82 5.24 -12.27
C GLU A 201 -18.53 5.90 -11.76
N THR A 202 -17.61 5.14 -11.16
CA THR A 202 -16.29 5.66 -10.80
C THR A 202 -15.51 6.00 -12.08
N PRO A 203 -14.99 7.24 -12.22
CA PRO A 203 -14.23 7.63 -13.39
C PRO A 203 -13.09 6.64 -13.66
N ALA A 204 -13.15 5.96 -14.81
CA ALA A 204 -12.09 5.05 -15.20
C ALA A 204 -10.86 5.87 -15.57
N SER A 205 -9.91 5.99 -14.65
CA SER A 205 -8.61 6.57 -14.95
C SER A 205 -7.57 5.48 -15.16
N ASP A 206 -7.12 5.31 -16.40
CA ASP A 206 -5.97 4.48 -16.78
C ASP A 206 -4.62 5.00 -16.20
N LEU A 207 -4.66 6.08 -15.40
CA LEU A 207 -3.54 6.97 -15.12
C LEU A 207 -2.65 6.56 -13.95
N LEU A 208 -2.97 5.47 -13.26
CA LEU A 208 -2.05 4.82 -12.32
C LEU A 208 -1.36 3.58 -12.91
N ASN A 209 -1.49 3.33 -14.23
CA ASN A 209 -1.26 1.99 -14.77
C ASN A 209 -1.99 0.94 -13.90
N LEU A 210 -3.25 1.21 -13.53
CA LEU A 210 -4.15 0.22 -12.95
C LEU A 210 -5.22 -0.23 -13.96
N PRO A 211 -4.87 -0.59 -15.23
CA PRO A 211 -5.84 -1.23 -16.13
C PRO A 211 -6.37 -2.54 -15.53
N TRP A 212 -5.66 -3.08 -14.53
CA TRP A 212 -6.09 -4.22 -13.74
C TRP A 212 -7.34 -3.97 -12.90
N SER A 213 -7.70 -2.74 -12.50
CA SER A 213 -8.80 -2.57 -11.52
C SER A 213 -10.13 -3.14 -12.04
N LYS A 214 -10.63 -2.67 -13.19
CA LYS A 214 -11.88 -3.17 -13.79
C LYS A 214 -11.77 -4.60 -14.29
N GLU A 215 -10.65 -4.96 -14.90
CA GLU A 215 -10.41 -6.33 -15.37
C GLU A 215 -10.35 -7.35 -14.22
N LEU A 216 -9.76 -6.96 -13.09
CA LEU A 216 -9.72 -7.74 -11.86
C LEU A 216 -11.11 -7.80 -11.22
N CYS A 217 -11.87 -6.70 -11.21
CA CYS A 217 -13.26 -6.71 -10.75
C CYS A 217 -14.10 -7.76 -11.51
N GLU A 218 -13.94 -7.85 -12.84
CA GLU A 218 -14.63 -8.84 -13.65
C GLU A 218 -14.21 -10.28 -13.36
N ARG A 219 -13.00 -10.48 -12.83
CA ARG A 219 -12.41 -11.79 -12.50
C ARG A 219 -12.43 -12.11 -11.01
N THR A 220 -13.02 -11.25 -10.20
CA THR A 220 -13.14 -11.44 -8.76
C THR A 220 -14.47 -12.11 -8.44
N ALA A 221 -14.42 -13.24 -7.73
CA ALA A 221 -15.58 -13.87 -7.13
C ALA A 221 -15.98 -13.18 -5.82
N SER A 222 -14.99 -12.84 -4.98
CA SER A 222 -15.20 -12.07 -3.75
C SER A 222 -13.95 -11.30 -3.33
N TYR A 223 -14.15 -10.13 -2.71
CA TYR A 223 -13.14 -9.36 -2.02
C TYR A 223 -13.71 -8.94 -0.67
N ALA A 224 -13.14 -9.42 0.44
CA ALA A 224 -13.76 -9.27 1.75
C ALA A 224 -12.74 -9.10 2.88
N ALA A 225 -13.15 -8.40 3.93
CA ALA A 225 -12.41 -8.35 5.18
C ALA A 225 -12.68 -9.62 5.99
N ALA A 226 -11.61 -10.26 6.47
CA ALA A 226 -11.65 -11.42 7.36
C ALA A 226 -11.18 -11.01 8.78
N GLY A 227 -11.67 -9.87 9.26
CA GLY A 227 -11.23 -9.22 10.49
C GLY A 227 -10.73 -7.80 10.23
N ALA A 228 -10.22 -7.12 11.26
CA ALA A 228 -9.85 -5.71 11.15
C ALA A 228 -8.63 -5.44 10.25
N LEU A 229 -7.74 -6.43 10.09
CA LEU A 229 -6.45 -6.26 9.41
C LEU A 229 -6.21 -7.33 8.33
N THR A 230 -7.18 -8.18 8.06
CA THR A 230 -7.03 -9.27 7.10
C THR A 230 -7.97 -9.06 5.93
N VAL A 231 -7.42 -9.10 4.71
CA VAL A 231 -8.20 -9.02 3.46
C VAL A 231 -8.06 -10.32 2.70
N VAL A 232 -9.16 -10.83 2.14
CA VAL A 232 -9.21 -12.04 1.35
C VAL A 232 -9.81 -11.72 -0.02
N TRP A 233 -9.06 -12.03 -1.07
CA TRP A 233 -9.53 -12.04 -2.45
C TRP A 233 -9.73 -13.48 -2.90
N THR A 234 -10.78 -13.70 -3.69
CA THR A 234 -11.04 -14.97 -4.38
C THR A 234 -11.34 -14.67 -5.84
N GLY A 235 -10.57 -15.26 -6.74
CA GLY A 235 -10.80 -15.17 -8.17
C GLY A 235 -11.96 -16.05 -8.63
N LEU A 236 -12.50 -15.79 -9.82
CA LEU A 236 -13.45 -16.70 -10.45
C LEU A 236 -12.82 -18.09 -10.68
N PRO A 237 -13.61 -19.18 -10.69
CA PRO A 237 -13.12 -20.51 -11.02
C PRO A 237 -12.42 -20.52 -12.39
N GLY A 238 -11.24 -21.13 -12.46
CA GLY A 238 -10.40 -21.17 -13.65
C GLY A 238 -9.53 -19.93 -13.87
N TYR A 239 -9.64 -18.91 -13.01
CA TYR A 239 -8.74 -17.74 -13.06
C TYR A 239 -7.46 -18.01 -12.26
N VAL A 240 -6.33 -17.88 -12.95
CA VAL A 240 -4.98 -17.91 -12.37
C VAL A 240 -4.30 -16.61 -12.77
N ASP A 241 -3.82 -15.86 -11.78
CA ASP A 241 -3.10 -14.62 -11.99
C ASP A 241 -1.66 -14.79 -11.50
N ASP A 242 -0.67 -14.50 -12.33
CA ASP A 242 0.74 -14.56 -11.94
C ASP A 242 1.15 -13.40 -11.01
N LEU A 243 0.38 -12.30 -11.05
CA LEU A 243 0.59 -11.10 -10.24
C LEU A 243 -0.37 -11.03 -9.04
N TYR A 244 -0.93 -12.18 -8.63
CA TYR A 244 -1.93 -12.28 -7.57
C TYR A 244 -1.57 -11.54 -6.27
N ALA A 245 -0.29 -11.44 -5.93
CA ALA A 245 0.18 -10.74 -4.73
C ALA A 245 -0.11 -9.23 -4.75
N LEU A 246 -0.35 -8.66 -5.93
CA LEU A 246 -0.63 -7.25 -6.17
C LEU A 246 -2.13 -6.94 -6.23
N ASN A 247 -3.01 -7.94 -6.14
CA ASN A 247 -4.47 -7.77 -6.18
C ASN A 247 -5.04 -7.17 -4.87
N PHE A 248 -4.24 -6.37 -4.16
CA PHE A 248 -4.63 -5.65 -2.96
C PHE A 248 -5.02 -4.22 -3.32
N PHE A 249 -6.26 -3.83 -3.00
CA PHE A 249 -6.75 -2.49 -3.28
C PHE A 249 -6.23 -1.52 -2.22
N THR A 250 -5.52 -0.49 -2.66
CA THR A 250 -5.06 0.64 -1.84
C THR A 250 -6.19 1.16 -0.96
N PRO A 251 -6.09 1.10 0.38
CA PRO A 251 -7.16 1.52 1.27
C PRO A 251 -7.63 2.94 0.97
N LEU A 252 -8.94 3.19 1.07
CA LEU A 252 -9.53 4.52 0.98
C LEU A 252 -10.35 4.80 2.24
N PRO A 253 -10.38 6.03 2.77
CA PRO A 253 -10.90 6.31 4.11
C PRO A 253 -12.43 6.21 4.14
N ARG A 254 -12.94 5.00 4.34
CA ARG A 254 -14.37 4.69 4.29
C ARG A 254 -15.14 5.53 5.30
N HIS A 255 -14.58 5.74 6.48
CA HIS A 255 -15.19 6.53 7.55
C HIS A 255 -15.50 7.97 7.13
N LEU A 256 -14.73 8.53 6.20
CA LEU A 256 -14.96 9.87 5.66
C LEU A 256 -15.84 9.86 4.41
N TRP A 257 -15.68 8.86 3.54
CA TRP A 257 -16.20 8.92 2.17
C TRP A 257 -17.49 8.15 1.93
N GLN A 258 -17.85 7.17 2.77
CA GLN A 258 -18.99 6.27 2.55
C GLN A 258 -20.36 6.96 2.43
N GLY A 259 -20.47 8.24 2.79
CA GLY A 259 -21.69 9.04 2.64
C GLY A 259 -21.87 9.65 1.25
N TYR A 260 -20.85 9.60 0.40
CA TYR A 260 -20.86 10.17 -0.94
C TYR A 260 -21.16 9.11 -2.00
N ALA A 261 -21.78 9.54 -3.10
CA ALA A 261 -21.89 8.71 -4.29
C ALA A 261 -20.52 8.64 -5.00
N SER A 262 -20.20 7.47 -5.54
CA SER A 262 -18.93 7.13 -6.20
C SER A 262 -18.58 8.13 -7.32
N ASP A 263 -19.54 8.52 -8.14
CA ASP A 263 -19.42 9.49 -9.24
C ASP A 263 -19.10 10.92 -8.76
N THR A 264 -19.42 11.26 -7.51
CA THR A 264 -19.17 12.59 -6.97
C THR A 264 -17.83 12.73 -6.24
N LEU A 265 -17.19 11.62 -5.84
CA LEU A 265 -15.93 11.66 -5.08
C LEU A 265 -14.81 12.39 -5.84
N VAL A 266 -14.88 12.47 -7.17
CA VAL A 266 -13.91 13.23 -7.96
C VAL A 266 -13.93 14.74 -7.68
N ILE A 267 -15.05 15.28 -7.17
CA ILE A 267 -15.24 16.71 -6.85
C ILE A 267 -15.45 17.02 -5.36
N GLN A 268 -15.66 16.02 -4.50
CA GLN A 268 -15.86 16.28 -3.06
C GLN A 268 -14.56 16.83 -2.45
N PRO A 269 -14.61 17.92 -1.65
CA PRO A 269 -13.41 18.49 -1.04
C PRO A 269 -12.54 17.47 -0.29
N GLU A 270 -13.17 16.55 0.44
CA GLU A 270 -12.51 15.55 1.30
C GLU A 270 -11.75 14.47 0.54
N SER A 271 -12.05 14.24 -0.73
CA SER A 271 -11.33 13.28 -1.59
C SER A 271 -10.53 13.99 -2.67
N ALA A 272 -11.06 15.06 -3.25
CA ALA A 272 -10.48 15.75 -4.39
C ALA A 272 -9.46 16.81 -4.02
N ARG A 273 -9.57 17.43 -2.83
CA ARG A 273 -8.73 18.58 -2.43
C ARG A 273 -8.00 18.37 -1.12
N GLN A 274 -8.51 17.54 -0.22
CA GLN A 274 -7.94 17.30 1.11
C GLN A 274 -7.99 15.81 1.47
N PRO A 275 -7.41 14.92 0.64
CA PRO A 275 -7.41 13.49 0.91
C PRO A 275 -6.68 13.20 2.23
N THR A 276 -7.26 12.29 2.99
CA THR A 276 -6.62 11.71 4.18
C THR A 276 -5.82 10.48 3.74
N GLY A 277 -4.58 10.40 4.18
CA GLY A 277 -3.64 9.34 3.83
C GLY A 277 -2.89 8.79 5.04
N TRP A 278 -2.14 7.71 4.86
CA TRP A 278 -1.26 7.11 5.88
C TRP A 278 0.24 7.33 5.57
N GLY A 279 0.54 8.05 4.49
CA GLY A 279 1.89 8.33 4.04
C GLY A 279 2.64 9.30 4.95
N PRO A 280 3.93 9.56 4.65
CA PRO A 280 4.80 10.38 5.47
C PRO A 280 4.43 11.87 5.50
N PHE A 281 3.57 12.35 4.59
CA PHE A 281 3.15 13.74 4.51
C PHE A 281 1.63 13.90 4.55
N VAL A 282 1.19 15.06 5.04
CA VAL A 282 -0.20 15.49 5.04
C VAL A 282 -0.32 16.78 4.24
N LEU A 283 -1.41 16.93 3.50
CA LEU A 283 -1.66 18.15 2.74
C LEU A 283 -2.08 19.27 3.70
N THR A 284 -1.31 20.37 3.71
CA THR A 284 -1.60 21.54 4.55
C THR A 284 -2.29 22.66 3.78
N GLU A 285 -1.92 22.85 2.52
CA GLU A 285 -2.46 23.89 1.65
C GLU A 285 -2.44 23.44 0.19
N TRP A 286 -3.46 23.87 -0.56
CA TRP A 286 -3.57 23.75 -2.01
C TRP A 286 -4.43 24.90 -2.54
#